data_AF-A0A832TNH8-F1
#
_entry.id   AF-A0A832TNH8-F1
#
_cell.length_a   1.000
_cell.length_b   1.000
_cell.length_c   1.000
_cell.angle_alpha   90.00
_cell.angle_beta   90.00
_cell.angle_gamma   90.00
#
_symmetry.space_group_name_H-M   'P 1'
#
loop_
_entity.id
_entity.type
_entity.pdbx_description
1 polymer ?
#
loop_
_entity_poly.entity_id
_entity_poly.type
_entity_poly.pdbx_seq_one_letter_code
_entity_poly.pdbx_strand_id
1 'polypeptide(L)'
;MYLTKEEEQILNGEAGETLRQAIEILVALGDIYGADRLIPIKSAQIAGVSYKTIGDAGLEWISDLEGQVKVPAILNPAGMDLEDWEKLRISPEFAEKQKAIV
;
A
#
# COMPACT_ATOMS: atom_id res chain seq x y z
N MET A 1 -17.60 13.75 1.63
CA MET A 1 -16.94 13.22 2.85
C MET A 1 -16.76 14.30 3.92
N TYR A 2 -16.93 13.99 5.21
CA TYR A 2 -16.60 14.85 6.36
C TYR A 2 -15.26 14.40 6.95
N LEU A 3 -14.24 15.25 6.82
CA LEU A 3 -12.90 15.00 7.33
C LEU A 3 -12.69 15.73 8.66
N THR A 4 -11.85 15.14 9.51
CA THR A 4 -11.29 15.81 10.68
C THR A 4 -10.24 16.82 10.27
N LYS A 5 -9.88 17.75 11.16
CA LYS A 5 -8.81 18.73 10.88
C LYS A 5 -7.48 18.06 10.52
N GLU A 6 -7.12 16.96 11.19
CA GLU A 6 -5.89 16.21 10.89
C GLU A 6 -5.95 15.63 9.47
N GLU A 7 -7.08 15.05 9.08
CA GLU A 7 -7.28 14.49 7.74
C GLU A 7 -7.28 15.58 6.66
N GLU A 8 -7.87 16.75 6.91
CA GLU A 8 -7.81 17.90 6.00
C GLU A 8 -6.37 18.39 5.81
N GLN A 9 -5.60 18.50 6.89
CA GLN A 9 -4.19 18.88 6.83
C GLN A 9 -3.34 17.88 6.03
N ILE A 10 -3.58 16.57 6.23
CA ILE A 10 -2.93 15.52 5.43
C ILE A 10 -3.30 15.68 3.95
N LEU A 11 -4.58 15.87 3.63
CA LEU A 11 -5.05 16.05 2.25
C LEU A 11 -4.47 17.31 1.59
N ASN A 12 -4.22 18.36 2.37
CA ASN A 12 -3.56 19.59 1.92
C ASN A 12 -2.04 19.44 1.75
N GLY A 13 -1.47 18.26 2.06
CA GLY A 13 -0.05 17.97 1.92
C GLY A 13 0.82 18.41 3.10
N GLU A 14 0.23 18.86 4.20
CA GLU A 14 0.99 19.31 5.38
C GLU A 14 1.76 18.17 6.08
N ALA A 15 1.36 16.92 5.83
CA ALA A 15 1.98 15.71 6.38
C ALA A 15 2.91 14.98 5.38
N GLY A 16 3.24 15.60 4.25
CA GLY A 16 4.09 15.01 3.20
C GLY A 16 3.32 14.29 2.10
N GLU A 17 4.01 14.03 0.98
CA GLU A 17 3.39 13.59 -0.26
C GLU A 17 2.77 12.20 -0.19
N THR A 18 3.47 11.23 0.42
CA THR A 18 2.95 9.86 0.61
C THR A 18 1.59 9.84 1.30
N LEU A 19 1.46 10.57 2.41
CA LEU A 19 0.21 10.61 3.17
C LEU A 19 -0.87 11.39 2.43
N ARG A 20 -0.50 12.45 1.70
CA ARG A 20 -1.39 13.20 0.82
C ARG A 20 -2.01 12.30 -0.25
N GLN A 21 -1.17 11.55 -0.98
CA GLN A 21 -1.61 10.59 -2.00
C GLN A 21 -2.48 9.48 -1.41
N ALA A 22 -2.09 8.93 -0.25
CA ALA A 22 -2.85 7.88 0.41
C ALA A 22 -4.25 8.33 0.83
N ILE A 23 -4.37 9.52 1.46
CA ILE A 23 -5.69 10.02 1.89
C ILE A 23 -6.54 10.47 0.69
N GLU A 24 -5.93 11.01 -0.37
CA GLU A 24 -6.63 11.41 -1.60
C GLU A 24 -7.39 10.22 -2.21
N ILE A 25 -6.76 9.04 -2.26
CA ILE A 25 -7.41 7.80 -2.72
C ILE A 25 -8.62 7.46 -1.84
N LEU A 26 -8.47 7.52 -0.51
CA LEU A 26 -9.56 7.19 0.42
C LEU A 26 -10.73 8.18 0.34
N VAL A 27 -10.43 9.48 0.20
CA VAL A 27 -11.44 10.54 0.04
C VAL A 27 -12.20 10.35 -1.27
N ALA A 28 -11.49 10.11 -2.37
CA ALA A 28 -12.09 9.86 -3.67
C ALA A 28 -13.03 8.64 -3.64
N LEU A 29 -12.60 7.53 -3.03
CA LEU A 29 -13.44 6.35 -2.83
C LEU A 29 -14.65 6.68 -1.95
N GLY A 30 -14.44 7.44 -0.87
CA GLY A 30 -15.50 7.90 0.01
C GLY A 30 -16.57 8.70 -0.74
N ASP A 31 -16.16 9.63 -1.61
CA ASP A 31 -17.09 10.42 -2.42
C ASP A 31 -17.80 9.57 -3.48
N ILE A 32 -17.11 8.63 -4.14
CA ILE A 32 -17.72 7.69 -5.12
C ILE A 32 -18.80 6.83 -4.47
N TYR A 33 -18.55 6.32 -3.25
CA TYR A 33 -19.48 5.44 -2.55
C TYR A 33 -20.47 6.17 -1.63
N GLY A 34 -20.41 7.51 -1.56
CA GLY A 34 -21.28 8.31 -0.69
C GLY A 34 -21.04 8.05 0.80
N ALA A 35 -19.79 7.80 1.20
CA ALA A 35 -19.42 7.64 2.59
C ALA A 35 -19.44 8.99 3.33
N ASP A 36 -19.86 8.96 4.60
CA ASP A 36 -19.89 10.16 5.42
C ASP A 36 -18.50 10.54 5.95
N ARG A 37 -17.68 9.57 6.37
CA ARG A 37 -16.41 9.80 7.08
C ARG A 37 -15.49 8.60 7.00
N LEU A 38 -14.19 8.83 7.24
CA LEU A 38 -13.22 7.75 7.46
C LEU A 38 -13.44 7.09 8.83
N ILE A 39 -13.12 5.81 8.94
CA ILE A 39 -13.22 5.04 10.19
C ILE A 39 -11.81 4.62 10.61
N PRO A 40 -11.36 4.97 11.83
CA PRO A 40 -10.04 4.60 12.31
C PRO A 40 -9.97 3.08 12.55
N ILE A 41 -8.97 2.43 11.94
CA ILE A 41 -8.67 1.02 12.15
C ILE A 41 -7.65 0.82 13.28
N LYS A 42 -7.58 -0.39 13.84
CA LYS A 42 -6.60 -0.78 14.85
C LYS A 42 -5.48 -1.68 14.31
N SER A 43 -5.68 -2.29 13.15
CA SER A 43 -4.71 -3.13 12.44
C SER A 43 -5.11 -3.27 10.98
N ALA A 44 -4.18 -3.71 10.14
CA ALA A 44 -4.42 -3.99 8.72
C ALA A 44 -3.81 -5.35 8.31
N GLN A 45 -4.50 -6.05 7.42
CA GLN A 45 -3.92 -7.13 6.63
C GLN A 45 -3.76 -6.62 5.20
N ILE A 46 -2.53 -6.57 4.71
CA ILE A 46 -2.20 -6.01 3.40
C ILE A 46 -2.23 -7.16 2.39
N ALA A 47 -3.18 -7.11 1.47
CA ALA A 47 -3.32 -8.05 0.35
C ALA A 47 -2.69 -7.49 -0.92
N GLY A 48 -2.52 -8.35 -1.93
CA GLY A 48 -2.00 -7.93 -3.23
C GLY A 48 -0.50 -7.63 -3.26
N VAL A 49 0.28 -8.18 -2.32
CA VAL A 49 1.74 -7.96 -2.21
C VAL A 49 2.57 -8.78 -3.21
N SER A 50 1.92 -9.41 -4.19
CA SER A 50 2.61 -10.22 -5.20
C SER A 50 3.05 -9.35 -6.36
N TYR A 51 4.30 -9.52 -6.81
CA TYR A 51 4.76 -8.90 -8.05
C TYR A 51 3.88 -9.31 -9.26
N LYS A 52 3.31 -10.53 -9.22
CA LYS A 52 2.36 -11.00 -10.24
C LYS A 52 1.08 -10.16 -10.32
N THR A 53 0.65 -9.57 -9.21
CA THR A 53 -0.59 -8.78 -9.14
C THR A 53 -0.34 -7.30 -9.38
N ILE A 54 0.74 -6.74 -8.85
CA ILE A 54 1.00 -5.30 -8.92
C ILE A 54 1.85 -4.91 -10.14
N GLY A 55 2.63 -5.85 -10.68
CA GLY A 55 3.52 -5.61 -11.82
C GLY A 55 4.54 -4.50 -11.57
N ASP A 56 5.17 -4.04 -12.66
CA ASP A 56 6.17 -2.97 -12.60
C ASP A 56 5.56 -1.64 -12.14
N ALA A 57 4.34 -1.31 -12.58
CA ALA A 57 3.69 -0.06 -12.21
C ALA A 57 3.42 0.04 -10.70
N GLY A 58 2.98 -1.06 -10.07
CA GLY A 58 2.78 -1.07 -8.63
C GLY A 58 4.10 -1.09 -7.86
N LEU A 59 5.13 -1.77 -8.37
CA LEU A 59 6.46 -1.74 -7.76
C LEU A 59 7.08 -0.33 -7.82
N GLU A 60 6.97 0.36 -8.94
CA GLU A 60 7.40 1.75 -9.10
C GLU A 60 6.63 2.65 -8.13
N TRP A 61 5.30 2.56 -8.12
CA TRP A 61 4.47 3.39 -7.24
C TRP A 61 4.80 3.20 -5.75
N ILE A 62 4.98 1.97 -5.26
CA ILE A 62 5.33 1.75 -3.85
C ILE A 62 6.77 2.17 -3.52
N SER A 63 7.68 2.11 -4.48
CA SER A 63 9.09 2.50 -4.30
C SER A 63 9.26 4.01 -4.12
N ASP A 64 8.31 4.80 -4.65
CA ASP A 64 8.28 6.26 -4.49
C ASP A 64 7.64 6.71 -3.17
N LEU A 65 7.03 5.79 -2.40
CA LEU A 65 6.40 6.12 -1.13
C LEU A 65 7.42 6.19 0.01
N GLU A 66 7.50 7.34 0.67
CA GLU A 66 8.26 7.54 1.89
C GLU A 66 7.34 7.57 3.11
N GLY A 67 7.48 6.61 4.03
CA GLY A 67 6.66 6.61 5.25
C GLY A 67 6.81 5.36 6.11
N GLN A 68 6.07 5.35 7.22
CA GLN A 68 5.95 4.20 8.11
C GLN A 68 4.47 3.89 8.36
N VAL A 69 4.16 2.61 8.54
CA VAL A 69 2.81 2.18 8.92
C VAL A 69 2.47 2.67 10.33
N LYS A 70 1.26 3.21 10.52
CA LYS A 70 0.79 3.78 11.81
C LYS A 70 0.13 2.75 12.74
N VAL A 71 -0.29 1.61 12.21
CA VAL A 71 -0.93 0.52 12.95
C VAL A 71 -0.25 -0.82 12.65
N PRO A 72 -0.36 -1.83 13.54
CA PRO A 72 0.10 -3.17 13.23
C PRO A 72 -0.43 -3.64 11.87
N ALA A 73 0.48 -3.90 10.95
CA ALA A 73 0.19 -4.29 9.58
C ALA A 73 0.88 -5.61 9.28
N ILE A 74 0.14 -6.56 8.72
CA ILE A 74 0.64 -7.89 8.39
C ILE A 74 0.47 -8.09 6.89
N LEU A 75 1.55 -8.48 6.20
CA LEU A 75 1.49 -8.82 4.79
C LEU A 75 0.82 -10.19 4.60
N ASN A 76 0.04 -10.32 3.52
CA ASN A 76 -0.30 -11.64 3.00
C ASN A 76 0.96 -12.35 2.48
N PRO A 77 0.89 -13.68 2.23
CA PRO A 77 2.00 -14.39 1.60
C PRO A 77 2.47 -13.71 0.30
N ALA A 78 3.78 -13.62 0.14
CA ALA A 78 4.40 -13.12 -1.08
C ALA A 78 4.04 -14.00 -2.30
N GLY A 79 4.27 -13.49 -3.51
CA GLY A 79 4.02 -14.22 -4.76
C GLY A 79 4.87 -15.47 -4.98
N MET A 80 5.84 -15.73 -4.09
CA MET A 80 6.74 -16.88 -4.11
C MET A 80 7.26 -17.17 -2.69
N ASP A 81 7.91 -18.32 -2.54
CA ASP A 81 8.76 -18.59 -1.37
C ASP A 81 10.02 -17.71 -1.41
N LEU A 82 10.27 -16.90 -0.39
CA LEU A 82 11.39 -15.95 -0.40
C LEU A 82 12.76 -16.62 -0.26
N GLU A 83 12.80 -17.85 0.26
CA GLU A 83 14.03 -18.61 0.52
C GLU A 83 14.26 -19.68 -0.55
N ASP A 84 13.24 -20.46 -0.88
CA ASP A 84 13.35 -21.66 -1.72
C ASP A 84 12.82 -21.48 -3.17
N TRP A 85 12.59 -20.24 -3.62
CA TRP A 85 12.10 -19.93 -4.97
C TRP A 85 12.93 -20.57 -6.10
N GLU A 86 14.24 -20.74 -5.92
CA GLU A 86 15.11 -21.41 -6.91
C GLU A 86 14.75 -22.88 -7.09
N LYS A 87 14.49 -23.61 -6.00
CA LYS A 87 14.05 -25.02 -6.03
C LYS A 87 12.70 -25.16 -6.71
N LEU A 88 11.86 -24.13 -6.58
CA LEU A 88 10.56 -24.01 -7.23
C LEU A 88 10.65 -23.53 -8.69
N ARG A 89 11.87 -23.30 -9.21
CA ARG A 89 12.14 -22.86 -10.60
C ARG A 89 11.47 -21.52 -10.96
N ILE A 90 11.34 -20.63 -9.98
CA ILE A 90 10.91 -19.25 -10.22
C ILE A 90 12.06 -18.50 -10.91
N SER A 91 11.74 -17.61 -11.85
CA SER A 91 12.77 -16.86 -12.55
C SER A 91 13.47 -15.87 -11.61
N PRO A 92 14.80 -15.66 -11.74
CA PRO A 92 15.53 -14.67 -10.96
C PRO A 92 14.92 -13.27 -11.06
N GLU A 93 14.50 -12.85 -12.26
CA GLU A 93 13.85 -11.56 -12.48
C GLU A 93 12.58 -11.39 -11.63
N PHE A 94 11.71 -12.42 -11.61
CA PHE A 94 10.51 -12.36 -10.77
C PHE A 94 10.89 -12.31 -9.29
N ALA A 95 11.90 -13.07 -8.90
CA ALA A 95 12.33 -13.16 -7.51
C ALA A 95 12.92 -11.85 -6.99
N GLU A 96 13.76 -11.18 -7.77
CA GLU A 96 14.32 -9.87 -7.46
C GLU A 96 13.21 -8.82 -7.29
N LYS A 97 12.29 -8.75 -8.25
CA LYS A 97 11.17 -7.79 -8.18
C LYS A 97 10.22 -8.10 -7.02
N GLN A 98 9.95 -9.37 -6.73
CA GLN A 98 9.13 -9.76 -5.58
C GLN A 98 9.82 -9.42 -4.24
N LYS A 99 11.14 -9.56 -4.16
CA LYS A 99 11.92 -9.19 -2.96
C LYS A 99 11.96 -7.68 -2.73
N ALA A 100 11.90 -6.87 -3.78
CA ALA A 100 11.82 -5.42 -3.65
C ALA A 100 10.49 -4.91 -3.06
N ILE A 101 9.45 -5.75 -3.04
CA ILE A 101 8.11 -5.41 -2.48
C ILE A 101 8.03 -5.68 -0.97
N VAL A 102 8.87 -6.58 -0.43
CA VAL A 102 8.74 -7.15 0.92
C VAL A 102 9.83 -6.69 1.88
#